data_AF-A0A8I0LHF8-F1
#
_entry.id   AF-A0A8I0LHF8-F1
#
_cell.length_a   1.000
_cell.length_b   1.000
_cell.length_c   1.000
_cell.angle_alpha   90.00
_cell.angle_beta   90.00
_cell.angle_gamma   90.00
#
_symmetry.space_group_name_H-M   'P 1'
#
loop_
_entity.id
_entity.type
_entity.pdbx_description
1 polymer ?
#
loop_
_entity_poly.entity_id
_entity_poly.type
_entity_poly.pdbx_seq_one_letter_code
_entity_poly.pdbx_strand_id
1 'polypeptide(L)'
;MIDISPVLTTAASVYNDTTFFILAQQQSGGPLGPEFGKASPIGLLILALMGAAILTLGWMFHRRWSRMNRRRIFAERNGLDPFDIEGIQKAMAEVGLNDKSKKGFL
;
A
#
# COMPACT_ATOMS: atom_id res chain seq x y z
N MET A 1 39.77 46.86 -11.20
CA MET A 1 39.67 45.60 -11.99
C MET A 1 38.33 44.98 -11.63
N ILE A 2 37.45 44.72 -12.61
CA ILE A 2 36.11 44.16 -12.34
C ILE A 2 36.26 42.64 -12.12
N ASP A 3 35.77 42.13 -11.00
CA ASP A 3 35.79 40.69 -10.71
C ASP A 3 34.62 40.00 -11.41
N ILE A 4 34.94 39.16 -12.39
CA ILE A 4 33.98 38.40 -13.21
C ILE A 4 33.81 36.94 -12.76
N SER A 5 34.54 36.53 -11.70
CA SER A 5 34.46 35.20 -11.10
C SER A 5 33.03 34.77 -10.73
N PRO A 6 32.17 35.62 -10.12
CA PRO A 6 30.82 35.18 -9.76
C PRO A 6 29.92 34.90 -10.97
N VAL A 7 30.14 35.60 -12.09
CA VAL A 7 29.39 35.39 -13.34
C VAL A 7 29.79 34.08 -13.98
N LEU A 8 31.10 33.77 -14.00
CA LEU A 8 31.63 32.49 -14.48
C LEU A 8 31.11 31.31 -13.67
N THR A 9 31.10 31.42 -12.34
CA THR A 9 30.58 30.36 -11.45
C THR A 9 29.08 30.13 -11.66
N THR A 10 28.30 31.20 -11.81
CA THR A 10 26.85 31.12 -12.05
C THR A 10 26.54 30.53 -13.42
N ALA A 11 27.27 30.92 -14.46
CA ALA A 11 27.12 30.33 -15.78
C ALA A 11 27.46 28.83 -15.75
N ALA A 12 28.58 28.46 -15.12
CA ALA A 12 29.00 27.06 -15.00
C ALA A 12 27.98 26.21 -14.22
N SER A 13 27.38 26.73 -13.16
CA SER A 13 26.33 26.00 -12.43
C SER A 13 25.08 25.79 -13.27
N VAL A 14 24.62 26.82 -14.00
CA VAL A 14 23.46 26.73 -14.90
C VAL A 14 23.69 25.72 -16.03
N TYR A 15 24.88 25.71 -16.63
CA TYR A 15 25.27 24.72 -17.65
C TYR A 15 25.31 23.30 -17.10
N ASN A 16 25.83 23.10 -15.89
CA ASN A 16 25.84 21.79 -15.25
C ASN A 16 24.41 21.32 -14.93
N ASP A 17 23.58 22.19 -14.35
CA ASP A 17 22.19 21.86 -14.01
C ASP A 17 21.37 21.51 -15.26
N THR A 18 21.52 22.25 -16.35
CA THR A 18 20.86 21.92 -17.63
C THR A 18 21.37 20.60 -18.21
N THR A 19 22.68 20.34 -18.12
CA THR A 19 23.26 19.07 -18.58
C THR A 19 22.73 17.89 -17.77
N PHE A 20 22.64 18.01 -16.45
CA PHE A 20 22.02 17.02 -15.57
C PHE A 20 20.54 16.81 -15.88
N PHE A 21 19.79 17.88 -16.14
CA PHE A 21 18.37 17.78 -16.50
C PHE A 21 18.18 17.07 -17.85
N ILE A 22 19.04 17.36 -18.83
CA ILE A 22 18.99 16.73 -20.16
C ILE A 22 19.39 15.25 -20.08
N LEU A 23 20.42 14.88 -19.30
CA LEU A 23 20.78 13.48 -19.07
C LEU A 23 19.67 12.70 -18.35
N ALA A 24 19.00 13.33 -17.37
CA ALA A 24 17.88 12.73 -16.66
C ALA A 24 16.62 12.58 -17.53
N GLN A 25 16.42 13.51 -18.48
CA GLN A 25 15.32 13.45 -19.45
C GLN A 25 15.59 12.54 -20.65
N GLN A 26 16.86 12.24 -20.94
CA GLN A 26 17.25 11.27 -21.93
C GLN A 26 17.00 9.85 -21.38
N GLN A 27 15.73 9.52 -21.19
CA GLN A 27 15.26 8.15 -21.22
C GLN A 27 15.60 7.62 -22.62
N SER A 28 16.81 7.09 -22.77
CA SER A 28 17.31 6.44 -23.99
C SER A 28 16.19 5.56 -24.51
N GLY A 29 15.66 5.92 -25.69
CA GLY A 29 14.38 5.46 -26.19
C GLY A 29 14.22 3.95 -26.11
N GLY A 30 13.54 3.49 -25.07
CA GLY A 30 12.97 2.14 -25.04
C GLY A 30 11.95 2.03 -26.17
N PRO A 31 11.78 0.84 -26.78
CA PRO A 31 11.05 0.68 -28.04
C PRO A 31 9.62 1.21 -27.93
N LEU A 32 9.39 2.40 -28.50
CA LEU A 32 8.08 3.02 -28.67
C LEU A 32 7.29 2.28 -29.74
N GLY A 33 6.44 1.35 -29.29
CA GLY A 33 5.56 0.56 -30.15
C GLY A 33 4.95 -0.65 -29.44
N PRO A 34 4.31 -1.57 -30.17
CA PRO A 34 3.70 -2.81 -29.64
C PRO A 34 4.63 -3.70 -28.81
N GLU A 35 5.94 -3.44 -28.86
CA GLU A 35 7.00 -4.15 -28.14
C GLU A 35 7.24 -3.63 -26.72
N PHE A 36 6.66 -2.48 -26.32
CA PHE A 36 6.87 -1.88 -24.98
C PHE A 36 6.43 -2.81 -23.83
N GLY A 37 5.36 -3.59 -24.02
CA GLY A 37 4.88 -4.55 -23.03
C GLY A 37 5.68 -5.85 -22.98
N LYS A 38 6.48 -6.14 -24.03
CA LYS A 38 7.34 -7.33 -24.10
C LYS A 38 8.74 -7.09 -23.55
N ALA A 39 9.18 -5.82 -23.49
CA ALA A 39 10.54 -5.45 -23.13
C ALA A 39 10.85 -5.44 -21.61
N SER A 40 9.83 -5.42 -20.73
CA SER A 40 10.04 -5.55 -19.27
C SER A 40 9.17 -6.64 -18.64
N PRO A 41 9.48 -7.94 -18.89
CA PRO A 41 8.78 -9.05 -18.26
C PRO A 41 8.88 -9.00 -16.73
N ILE A 42 10.03 -8.57 -16.21
CA ILE A 42 10.28 -8.47 -14.77
C ILE A 42 9.41 -7.37 -14.13
N GLY A 43 9.26 -6.21 -14.77
CA GLY A 43 8.46 -5.10 -14.22
C GLY A 43 6.98 -5.47 -14.06
N LEU A 44 6.42 -6.20 -15.04
CA LEU A 44 5.04 -6.69 -14.95
C LEU A 44 4.87 -7.74 -13.85
N LEU A 45 5.85 -8.63 -13.64
CA LEU A 45 5.81 -9.59 -12.53
C LEU A 45 5.86 -8.91 -11.16
N ILE A 46 6.70 -7.87 -11.01
CA ILE A 46 6.78 -7.09 -9.78
C ILE A 46 5.44 -6.39 -9.51
N LEU A 47 4.84 -5.78 -10.54
CA LEU A 47 3.55 -5.10 -10.42
C LEU A 47 2.43 -6.09 -10.06
N ALA A 48 2.42 -7.27 -10.67
CA ALA A 48 1.47 -8.33 -10.37
C ALA A 48 1.62 -8.85 -8.93
N LEU A 49 2.85 -9.08 -8.47
CA LEU A 49 3.13 -9.49 -7.09
C LEU A 49 2.72 -8.42 -6.07
N MET A 50 2.99 -7.15 -6.37
CA MET A 50 2.58 -6.04 -5.53
C MET A 50 1.05 -5.94 -5.45
N GLY A 51 0.36 -6.08 -6.58
CA GLY A 51 -1.11 -6.16 -6.61
C GLY A 51 -1.65 -7.32 -5.78
N ALA A 52 -1.06 -8.50 -5.92
CA ALA A 52 -1.42 -9.68 -5.12
C ALA A 52 -1.20 -9.43 -3.62
N ALA A 53 -0.08 -8.81 -3.22
CA ALA A 53 0.23 -8.47 -1.84
C ALA A 53 -0.78 -7.48 -1.24
N ILE A 54 -1.19 -6.47 -1.99
CA ILE A 54 -2.20 -5.49 -1.54
C ILE A 54 -3.55 -6.18 -1.37
N LEU A 55 -3.95 -7.04 -2.32
CA LEU A 55 -5.21 -7.78 -2.25
C LEU A 55 -5.23 -8.76 -1.07
N THR A 56 -4.13 -9.50 -0.83
CA THR A 56 -4.05 -10.40 0.33
C THR A 56 -4.10 -9.63 1.64
N LEU A 57 -3.42 -8.49 1.74
CA LEU A 57 -3.47 -7.64 2.93
C LEU A 57 -4.88 -7.08 3.16
N GLY A 58 -5.55 -6.61 2.12
CA GLY A 58 -6.94 -6.17 2.18
C GLY A 58 -7.89 -7.29 2.60
N TRP A 59 -7.71 -8.49 2.07
CA TRP A 59 -8.50 -9.67 2.43
C TRP A 59 -8.27 -10.10 3.89
N MET A 60 -7.02 -10.11 4.35
CA MET A 60 -6.69 -10.43 5.75
C MET A 60 -7.29 -9.40 6.71
N PHE A 61 -7.20 -8.11 6.38
CA PHE A 61 -7.82 -7.05 7.15
C PHE A 61 -9.34 -7.20 7.19
N HIS A 62 -9.98 -7.45 6.04
CA HIS A 62 -11.42 -7.69 5.96
C HIS A 62 -11.86 -8.90 6.80
N ARG A 63 -11.13 -10.02 6.72
CA ARG A 63 -11.37 -11.22 7.52
C ARG A 63 -11.28 -10.93 9.03
N ARG A 64 -10.31 -10.12 9.46
CA ARG A 64 -10.17 -9.72 10.87
C ARG A 64 -11.26 -8.75 11.32
N TRP A 65 -11.61 -7.78 10.48
CA TRP A 65 -12.63 -6.77 10.74
C TRP A 65 -14.02 -7.38 10.89
N SER A 66 -14.39 -8.35 10.04
CA SER A 66 -15.69 -9.01 10.08
C SER A 66 -16.01 -9.60 11.46
N ARG A 67 -15.03 -10.23 12.12
CA ARG A 67 -15.19 -10.78 13.48
C ARG A 67 -15.38 -9.69 14.54
N MET A 68 -14.67 -8.58 14.42
CA MET A 68 -14.80 -7.46 15.35
C MET A 68 -16.14 -6.75 15.20
N ASN A 69 -16.59 -6.55 13.96
CA ASN A 69 -17.88 -5.90 13.67
C ASN A 69 -19.06 -6.71 14.22
N ARG A 70 -19.02 -8.04 14.13
CA ARG A 70 -20.04 -8.92 14.73
C ARG A 70 -20.12 -8.77 16.26
N ARG A 71 -18.96 -8.74 16.93
CA ARG A 71 -18.89 -8.52 18.39
C ARG A 71 -19.43 -7.15 18.78
N ARG A 72 -19.06 -6.11 18.02
CA ARG A 72 -19.53 -4.74 18.22
C ARG A 72 -21.05 -4.62 18.05
N ILE A 73 -21.62 -5.14 16.97
CA ILE A 73 -23.06 -5.13 16.73
C ILE A 73 -23.82 -5.86 17.84
N PHE A 74 -23.29 -6.98 18.34
CA PHE A 74 -23.90 -7.70 19.45
C PHE A 74 -23.84 -6.89 20.76
N ALA A 75 -22.71 -6.22 21.04
CA ALA A 75 -22.55 -5.39 22.22
C ALA A 75 -23.52 -4.19 22.21
N GLU A 76 -23.60 -3.48 21.09
CA GLU A 76 -24.53 -2.36 20.89
C GLU A 76 -26.00 -2.78 21.09
N ARG A 77 -26.38 -3.98 20.65
CA ARG A 77 -27.75 -4.50 20.78
C ARG A 77 -28.12 -4.96 22.19
N ASN A 78 -27.15 -5.39 22.98
CA ASN A 78 -27.37 -5.93 24.32
C ASN A 78 -26.97 -4.93 25.43
N GLY A 79 -26.53 -3.71 25.07
CA GLY A 79 -26.07 -2.70 26.03
C GLY A 79 -24.79 -3.09 26.78
N LEU A 80 -23.97 -3.97 26.18
CA LEU A 80 -22.70 -4.43 26.76
C LEU A 80 -21.55 -3.50 26.34
N ASP A 81 -20.53 -3.37 27.18
CA ASP A 81 -19.30 -2.64 26.85
C ASP A 81 -18.62 -3.29 25.62
N PRO A 82 -18.45 -2.56 24.48
CA PRO A 82 -17.78 -3.06 23.28
C PRO A 82 -16.35 -3.57 23.51
N PHE A 83 -15.70 -3.14 24.60
CA PHE A 83 -14.32 -3.49 24.92
C PHE A 83 -14.19 -4.70 25.86
N ASP A 84 -15.28 -5.16 26.49
CA ASP A 84 -15.30 -6.39 27.28
C ASP A 84 -15.47 -7.63 26.38
N ILE A 85 -14.36 -8.05 25.79
CA ILE A 85 -14.30 -9.14 24.81
C ILE A 85 -14.72 -10.49 25.44
N GLU A 86 -14.49 -10.68 26.73
CA GLU A 86 -14.84 -11.93 27.43
C GLU A 86 -16.33 -11.95 27.78
N GLY A 87 -16.87 -10.84 28.30
CA GLY A 87 -18.29 -10.66 28.56
C GLY A 87 -19.14 -10.79 27.30
N ILE A 88 -18.73 -10.16 26.20
CA ILE A 88 -19.42 -10.28 24.91
C ILE A 88 -19.41 -11.71 24.38
N GLN A 89 -18.29 -12.43 24.51
CA GLN A 89 -18.20 -13.82 24.05
C GLN A 89 -19.05 -14.76 24.92
N LYS A 90 -19.13 -14.52 26.24
CA LYS A 90 -19.98 -15.30 27.14
C LYS A 90 -21.46 -15.06 26.84
N ALA A 91 -21.88 -13.81 26.67
CA ALA A 91 -23.25 -13.47 26.28
C ALA A 91 -23.62 -14.00 24.88
N MET A 92 -22.70 -13.95 23.91
CA MET A 92 -22.92 -14.60 22.60
C MET A 92 -23.01 -16.13 22.72
N ALA A 93 -22.26 -16.74 23.63
CA ALA A 93 -22.31 -18.18 23.87
C ALA A 93 -23.64 -18.62 24.51
N GLU A 94 -24.17 -17.82 25.45
CA GLU A 94 -25.46 -18.06 26.11
C GLU A 94 -26.64 -17.96 25.14
N VAL A 95 -26.57 -17.05 24.15
CA VAL A 95 -27.58 -16.89 23.08
C VAL A 95 -27.40 -17.94 21.95
N GLY A 96 -26.40 -18.81 22.04
CA GLY A 96 -26.13 -19.83 21.01
C GLY A 96 -25.45 -19.29 19.74
N LEU A 97 -25.05 -18.01 19.73
CA LEU A 97 -24.26 -17.37 18.67
C LEU A 97 -22.75 -17.68 18.79
N ASN A 98 -22.42 -18.90 19.22
CA ASN A 98 -21.05 -19.31 19.47
C ASN A 98 -20.26 -19.40 18.15
N ASP A 99 -19.47 -18.35 17.85
CA ASP A 99 -18.54 -18.28 16.70
C ASP A 99 -17.28 -19.12 16.95
N LYS A 100 -17.44 -20.33 17.53
CA LYS A 100 -16.35 -21.30 17.75
C LYS A 100 -15.99 -22.05 16.47
N SER A 101 -16.87 -22.06 15.46
CA SER A 101 -16.68 -22.87 14.23
C SER A 101 -15.65 -22.28 13.25
N LYS A 102 -15.21 -21.03 13.44
CA LYS A 102 -14.27 -20.37 12.51
C LYS A 102 -12.88 -20.10 13.11
N LYS A 103 -12.33 -21.05 13.88
CA LYS A 103 -10.86 -21.19 13.98
C LYS A 103 -10.35 -21.80 12.66
N GLY A 104 -10.46 -21.04 11.57
CA GLY A 104 -9.89 -21.43 10.29
C GLY A 104 -8.37 -21.35 10.39
N PHE A 105 -7.74 -22.50 10.22
CA PHE A 105 -6.30 -22.74 10.05
C PHE A 105 -5.68 -21.64 9.14
N LEU A 106 -4.47 -21.18 9.52
CA LEU A 106 -3.77 -19.95 9.08
C LEU A 106 -4.16 -18.69 9.87
#